data_AF-A0ABD2JHH7-F1
#
_entry.id   AF-A0ABD2JHH7-F1
#
_cell.length_a   1.000
_cell.length_b   1.000
_cell.length_c   1.000
_cell.angle_alpha   90.00
_cell.angle_beta   90.00
_cell.angle_gamma   90.00
#
_symmetry.space_group_name_H-M   'P 1'
#
loop_
_entity.id
_entity.type
_entity.pdbx_description
1 polymer ?
#
loop_
_entity_poly.entity_id
_entity_poly.type
_entity_poly.pdbx_seq_one_letter_code
_entity_poly.pdbx_strand_id
1 'polypeptide(L)'
;MVKDRLMEFQQLSGMNRNIAAKCNPSWNRPMKDRLGTLKAAEDDHLVASQSQFMEDFFEQVEEIRASIDLIATNVEEVKKKHSAILSNPVNDPKIKEQLDELMVEIKKTANKVRGKLKSIENNLDHDENGGQANVDLRIRKKPSVNFRIRTKKASADQRIRKTQHATLARKFVEVMTDYNKTQTDYRERCKGRIQRQLDIAGLQMPEEEVDRAIESGKLFNNVGKIMLAERDKKMLFEDVKGRHDDIVRLEKTIGELHEIFQDLAMVVDSQGEMVDHIERNVETAQEHADGALKTVKAAEVAKKRNMKLKIMLAICIVVAIIILFFMGTTVFCVYFPFICR
;
A
#
# COMPACT_ATOMS: atom_id res chain seq x y z
N MET A 1 28.77 11.92 10.26
CA MET A 1 27.52 12.66 9.99
C MET A 1 26.55 11.98 9.01
N VAL A 2 27.01 11.30 7.94
CA VAL A 2 26.12 10.50 7.03
C VAL A 2 25.99 9.04 7.49
N LYS A 3 27.08 8.43 7.97
CA LYS A 3 27.07 7.07 8.57
C LYS A 3 26.17 6.97 9.81
N ASP A 4 26.12 8.02 10.62
CA ASP A 4 25.36 8.04 11.88
C ASP A 4 23.84 8.02 11.63
N ARG A 5 23.36 8.71 10.58
CA ARG A 5 21.93 8.75 10.22
C ARG A 5 21.43 7.44 9.61
N LEU A 6 22.31 6.70 8.93
CA LEU A 6 21.98 5.38 8.40
C LEU A 6 21.90 4.32 9.51
N MET A 7 22.79 4.40 10.51
CA MET A 7 22.75 3.52 11.68
C MET A 7 21.51 3.77 12.55
N GLU A 8 21.10 5.03 12.75
CA GLU A 8 19.86 5.37 13.47
C GLU A 8 18.62 4.78 12.78
N PHE A 9 18.55 4.87 11.44
CA PHE A 9 17.45 4.32 10.65
C PHE A 9 17.47 2.78 10.57
N GLN A 10 18.67 2.17 10.53
CA GLN A 10 18.83 0.71 10.56
C GLN A 10 18.56 0.10 11.94
N GLN A 11 18.77 0.84 13.04
CA GLN A 11 18.41 0.40 14.40
C GLN A 11 16.91 0.54 14.68
N LEU A 12 16.25 1.58 14.14
CA LEU A 12 14.80 1.76 14.27
C LEU A 12 13.99 0.77 13.41
N SER A 13 14.53 0.32 12.27
CA SER A 13 13.81 -0.55 11.33
C SER A 13 13.81 -2.04 11.66
N GLY A 14 14.56 -2.53 12.66
CA GLY A 14 14.41 -3.87 13.23
C GLY A 14 14.25 -5.04 12.23
N MET A 15 14.80 -4.94 11.02
CA MET A 15 14.54 -5.93 9.97
C MET A 15 15.60 -7.03 10.00
N ASN A 16 15.18 -8.13 10.63
CA ASN A 16 15.76 -9.44 10.52
C ASN A 16 15.95 -9.83 9.04
N ARG A 17 17.20 -10.00 8.64
CA ARG A 17 17.64 -10.42 7.30
C ARG A 17 17.25 -11.89 7.08
N ASN A 18 16.05 -12.17 6.59
CA ASN A 18 15.69 -13.50 6.07
C ASN A 18 14.42 -13.50 5.20
N ILE A 19 14.25 -12.51 4.32
CA ILE A 19 13.19 -12.53 3.29
C ILE A 19 13.83 -12.29 1.92
N ALA A 20 14.77 -13.16 1.57
CA ALA A 20 15.36 -13.22 0.22
C ALA A 20 15.43 -14.67 -0.23
N ALA A 21 14.33 -15.42 -0.12
CA ALA A 21 14.17 -16.71 -0.79
C ALA A 21 12.70 -17.18 -0.71
N LYS A 22 11.90 -16.77 -1.71
CA LYS A 22 10.76 -17.50 -2.33
C LYS A 22 9.78 -16.51 -2.97
N CYS A 23 10.18 -15.91 -4.09
CA CYS A 23 9.22 -15.39 -5.06
C CYS A 23 8.80 -16.55 -5.98
N ASN A 24 7.59 -17.06 -5.77
CA ASN A 24 6.91 -18.00 -6.67
C ASN A 24 6.21 -17.18 -7.78
N PRO A 25 6.42 -17.46 -9.08
CA PRO A 25 5.78 -16.71 -10.16
C PRO A 25 4.35 -17.23 -10.37
N SER A 26 3.37 -16.66 -9.68
CA SER A 26 1.96 -17.00 -9.85
C SER A 26 1.02 -15.80 -9.67
N TRP A 27 1.30 -14.69 -10.36
CA TRP A 27 0.40 -13.53 -10.37
C TRP A 27 -0.12 -13.13 -11.74
N ASN A 28 0.01 -14.01 -12.74
CA ASN A 28 -0.57 -13.78 -14.06
C ASN A 28 -1.77 -14.72 -14.29
N ARG A 29 -2.93 -14.42 -13.67
CA ARG A 29 -4.22 -14.97 -14.10
C ARG A 29 -5.33 -13.91 -14.00
N PRO A 30 -6.14 -13.69 -15.06
CA PRO A 30 -7.32 -12.84 -14.98
C PRO A 30 -8.40 -13.53 -14.16
N MET A 31 -9.08 -12.76 -13.31
CA MET A 31 -10.20 -13.21 -12.48
C MET A 31 -11.47 -13.31 -13.33
N LYS A 32 -11.51 -14.27 -14.26
CA LYS A 32 -12.67 -14.56 -15.12
C LYS A 32 -12.93 -16.06 -15.05
N ASP A 33 -13.94 -16.43 -14.25
CA ASP A 33 -14.69 -17.70 -14.26
C ASP A 33 -15.03 -18.17 -12.85
N ARG A 34 -15.94 -17.46 -12.16
CA ARG A 34 -16.80 -18.05 -11.11
C ARG A 34 -18.17 -17.35 -10.99
N LEU A 35 -18.67 -16.72 -12.07
CA LEU A 35 -19.94 -15.99 -12.06
C LEU A 35 -20.93 -16.50 -13.13
N GLY A 36 -20.97 -17.82 -13.33
CA GLY A 36 -21.82 -18.47 -14.34
C GLY A 36 -23.22 -18.89 -13.88
N THR A 37 -23.58 -18.79 -12.59
CA THR A 37 -24.79 -19.47 -12.06
C THR A 37 -25.76 -18.60 -11.27
N LEU A 38 -25.74 -17.27 -11.44
CA LEU A 38 -26.74 -16.37 -10.85
C LEU A 38 -27.27 -15.36 -11.89
N LYS A 39 -27.59 -15.84 -13.09
CA LYS A 39 -28.32 -15.05 -14.10
C LYS A 39 -29.70 -15.65 -14.30
N ALA A 40 -30.67 -15.12 -13.58
CA ALA A 40 -32.03 -14.92 -14.06
C ALA A 40 -32.80 -14.08 -13.03
N ALA A 41 -33.11 -12.85 -13.43
CA ALA A 41 -34.02 -11.91 -12.76
C ALA A 41 -33.46 -11.03 -11.62
N GLU A 42 -32.56 -10.08 -11.93
CA GLU A 42 -32.47 -8.78 -11.19
C GLU A 42 -31.52 -7.73 -11.86
N ASP A 43 -31.35 -7.75 -13.19
CA ASP A 43 -30.17 -7.13 -13.84
C ASP A 43 -30.22 -5.63 -14.20
N ASP A 44 -31.31 -4.87 -14.00
CA ASP A 44 -31.33 -3.47 -14.50
C ASP A 44 -31.08 -2.36 -13.45
N HIS A 45 -31.24 -2.63 -12.13
CA HIS A 45 -31.15 -1.56 -11.13
C HIS A 45 -29.93 -1.63 -10.20
N LEU A 46 -29.18 -2.73 -10.20
CA LEU A 46 -27.99 -2.94 -9.35
C LEU A 46 -26.65 -2.78 -10.09
N VAL A 47 -26.62 -2.92 -11.43
CA VAL A 47 -25.39 -2.83 -12.24
C VAL A 47 -24.91 -1.38 -12.37
N ALA A 48 -25.81 -0.40 -12.42
CA ALA A 48 -25.46 1.03 -12.48
C ALA A 48 -24.79 1.56 -11.19
N SER A 49 -24.98 0.88 -10.05
CA SER A 49 -24.40 1.28 -8.76
C SER A 49 -22.96 0.78 -8.55
N GLN A 50 -22.49 -0.17 -9.38
CA GLN A 50 -21.20 -0.82 -9.18
C GLN A 50 -20.07 -0.15 -9.98
N SER A 51 -20.39 0.57 -11.06
CA SER A 51 -19.39 1.24 -11.91
C SER A 51 -18.76 2.49 -11.27
N GLN A 52 -19.44 3.14 -10.31
CA GLN A 52 -18.98 4.41 -9.71
C GLN A 52 -18.38 4.24 -8.31
N PHE A 53 -18.02 3.02 -7.91
CA PHE A 53 -17.46 2.76 -6.58
C PHE A 53 -15.96 3.04 -6.56
N MET A 54 -15.57 4.14 -5.91
CA MET A 54 -14.17 4.54 -5.68
C MET A 54 -13.31 4.73 -6.94
N GLU A 55 -13.91 5.03 -8.10
CA GLU A 55 -13.18 5.17 -9.37
C GLU A 55 -12.04 6.21 -9.26
N ASP A 56 -12.34 7.42 -8.77
CA ASP A 56 -11.34 8.48 -8.54
C ASP A 56 -10.23 8.07 -7.57
N PHE A 57 -10.54 7.19 -6.61
CA PHE A 57 -9.56 6.71 -5.64
C PHE A 57 -8.65 5.64 -6.26
N PHE A 58 -9.23 4.71 -7.03
CA PHE A 58 -8.45 3.69 -7.72
C PHE A 58 -7.58 4.30 -8.82
N GLU A 59 -8.06 5.33 -9.52
CA GLU A 59 -7.24 6.10 -10.46
C GLU A 59 -6.03 6.74 -9.76
N GLN A 60 -6.24 7.38 -8.61
CA GLN A 60 -5.13 7.92 -7.80
C GLN A 60 -4.15 6.83 -7.35
N VAL A 61 -4.65 5.67 -6.91
CA VAL A 61 -3.82 4.52 -6.50
C VAL A 61 -2.96 4.02 -7.66
N GLU A 62 -3.55 3.83 -8.84
CA GLU A 62 -2.82 3.39 -10.04
C GLU A 62 -1.79 4.43 -10.49
N GLU A 63 -2.12 5.72 -10.41
CA GLU A 63 -1.16 6.77 -10.76
C GLU A 63 0.03 6.83 -9.78
N ILE A 64 -0.20 6.55 -8.49
CA ILE A 64 0.87 6.41 -7.49
C ILE A 64 1.72 5.17 -7.80
N ARG A 65 1.11 4.02 -8.12
CA ARG A 65 1.83 2.80 -8.49
C ARG A 65 2.73 3.02 -9.69
N ALA A 66 2.18 3.58 -10.76
CA ALA A 66 2.95 3.90 -11.97
C ALA A 66 4.12 4.86 -11.67
N SER A 67 3.92 5.85 -10.78
CA SER A 67 4.98 6.77 -10.36
C SER A 67 6.07 6.06 -9.55
N ILE A 68 5.73 5.11 -8.68
CA ILE A 68 6.70 4.30 -7.92
C ILE A 68 7.51 3.40 -8.87
N ASP A 69 6.85 2.74 -9.81
CA ASP A 69 7.51 1.87 -10.80
C ASP A 69 8.44 2.66 -11.73
N LEU A 70 8.07 3.91 -12.08
CA LEU A 70 8.93 4.83 -12.80
C LEU A 70 10.19 5.19 -11.99
N ILE A 71 10.05 5.50 -10.69
CA ILE A 71 11.22 5.74 -9.83
C ILE A 71 12.12 4.52 -9.81
N ALA A 72 11.57 3.31 -9.63
CA ALA A 72 12.36 2.08 -9.59
C ALA A 72 13.16 1.87 -10.89
N THR A 73 12.54 2.15 -12.04
CA THR A 73 13.21 2.10 -13.34
C THR A 73 14.34 3.13 -13.45
N ASN A 74 14.09 4.37 -13.03
CA ASN A 74 15.09 5.43 -13.07
C ASN A 74 16.27 5.15 -12.11
N VAL A 75 16.01 4.53 -10.95
CA VAL A 75 17.06 4.09 -10.01
C VAL A 75 18.00 3.08 -10.66
N GLU A 76 17.46 2.16 -11.46
CA GLU A 76 18.28 1.17 -12.18
C GLU A 76 19.13 1.83 -13.28
N GLU A 77 18.57 2.82 -13.99
CA GLU A 77 19.35 3.62 -14.95
C GLU A 77 20.46 4.43 -14.25
N VAL A 78 20.18 5.01 -13.09
CA VAL A 78 21.18 5.70 -12.25
C VAL A 78 22.33 4.75 -11.90
N LYS A 79 22.06 3.50 -11.50
CA LYS A 79 23.11 2.48 -11.24
C LYS A 79 24.01 2.27 -12.46
N LYS A 80 23.42 2.17 -13.66
CA LYS A 80 24.18 1.99 -14.92
C LYS A 80 25.06 3.22 -15.22
N LYS A 81 24.52 4.44 -15.09
CA LYS A 81 25.27 5.68 -15.31
C LYS A 81 26.41 5.84 -14.30
N HIS A 82 26.15 5.59 -13.02
CA HIS A 82 27.17 5.55 -11.97
C HIS A 82 28.30 4.57 -12.30
N SER A 83 27.97 3.36 -12.76
CA SER A 83 28.97 2.38 -13.18
C SER A 83 29.80 2.87 -14.38
N ALA A 84 29.16 3.50 -15.37
CA ALA A 84 29.84 4.03 -16.55
C ALA A 84 30.80 5.19 -16.22
N ILE A 85 30.41 6.07 -15.28
CA ILE A 85 31.26 7.18 -14.82
C ILE A 85 32.49 6.67 -14.05
N LEU A 86 32.38 5.53 -13.37
CA LEU A 86 33.51 4.93 -12.65
C LEU A 86 34.43 4.10 -13.56
N SER A 87 33.93 3.56 -14.67
CA SER A 87 34.76 2.78 -15.61
C SER A 87 35.56 3.65 -16.58
N ASN A 88 35.11 4.86 -16.87
CA ASN A 88 35.84 5.80 -17.73
C ASN A 88 36.63 6.83 -16.90
N PRO A 89 37.96 6.95 -17.08
CA PRO A 89 38.75 8.03 -16.46
C PRO A 89 38.44 9.40 -17.06
N VAL A 90 37.95 9.46 -18.31
CA VAL A 90 37.46 10.69 -18.92
C VAL A 90 35.97 10.80 -18.63
N ASN A 91 35.63 11.73 -17.75
CA ASN A 91 34.24 12.04 -17.40
C ASN A 91 33.50 12.58 -18.62
N ASP A 92 32.81 11.71 -19.37
CA ASP A 92 31.95 12.15 -20.48
C ASP A 92 30.87 13.10 -19.95
N PRO A 93 30.88 14.39 -20.35
CA PRO A 93 29.91 15.37 -19.86
C PRO A 93 28.47 14.94 -20.17
N LYS A 94 28.25 14.20 -21.26
CA LYS A 94 26.93 13.73 -21.67
C LYS A 94 26.35 12.69 -20.70
N ILE A 95 27.18 11.80 -20.16
CA ILE A 95 26.73 10.80 -19.18
C ILE A 95 26.39 11.47 -17.86
N LYS A 96 27.15 12.51 -17.48
CA LYS A 96 26.86 13.32 -16.28
C LYS A 96 25.55 14.09 -16.41
N GLU A 97 25.31 14.73 -17.55
CA GLU A 97 24.05 15.43 -17.83
C GLU A 97 22.84 14.48 -17.75
N GLN A 98 22.93 13.30 -18.37
CA GLN A 98 21.88 12.28 -18.28
C GLN A 98 21.65 11.76 -16.85
N LEU A 99 22.70 11.65 -16.05
CA LEU A 99 22.58 11.29 -14.64
C LEU A 99 21.84 12.38 -13.87
N ASP A 100 22.22 13.64 -14.06
CA ASP A 100 21.60 14.78 -13.38
C ASP A 100 20.11 14.91 -13.77
N GLU A 101 19.76 14.66 -15.04
CA GLU A 101 18.36 14.58 -15.50
C GLU A 101 17.57 13.49 -14.77
N LEU A 102 18.11 12.27 -14.66
CA LEU A 102 17.46 11.17 -13.94
C LEU A 102 17.27 11.49 -12.46
N MET A 103 18.25 12.13 -11.82
CA MET A 103 18.16 12.53 -10.41
C MET A 103 17.06 13.58 -10.20
N VAL A 104 16.94 14.55 -11.11
CA VAL A 104 15.85 15.54 -11.08
C VAL A 104 14.49 14.88 -11.30
N GLU A 105 14.39 13.92 -12.22
CA GLU A 105 13.15 13.18 -12.49
C GLU A 105 12.73 12.33 -11.29
N ILE A 106 13.65 11.57 -10.68
CA ILE A 106 13.40 10.80 -9.45
C ILE A 106 12.87 11.73 -8.36
N LYS A 107 13.53 12.87 -8.13
CA LYS A 107 13.09 13.86 -7.13
C LYS A 107 11.68 14.36 -7.41
N LYS A 108 11.38 14.75 -8.66
CA LYS A 108 10.07 15.27 -9.04
C LYS A 108 8.98 14.23 -8.82
N THR A 109 9.21 13.00 -9.27
CA THR A 109 8.26 11.89 -9.15
C THR A 109 8.08 11.47 -7.69
N ALA A 110 9.15 11.43 -6.89
CA ALA A 110 9.08 11.13 -5.46
C ALA A 110 8.26 12.18 -4.70
N ASN A 111 8.43 13.47 -5.01
CA ASN A 111 7.61 14.54 -4.42
C ASN A 111 6.12 14.43 -4.82
N LYS A 112 5.85 14.02 -6.06
CA LYS A 112 4.47 13.76 -6.53
C LYS A 112 3.83 12.59 -5.76
N VAL A 113 4.55 11.48 -5.60
CA VAL A 113 4.09 10.32 -4.81
C VAL A 113 3.83 10.74 -3.36
N ARG A 114 4.78 11.43 -2.74
CA ARG A 114 4.67 11.96 -1.37
C ARG A 114 3.42 12.82 -1.19
N GLY A 115 3.19 13.80 -2.06
CA GLY A 115 2.02 14.69 -1.97
C GLY A 115 0.70 13.94 -2.10
N LYS A 116 0.63 12.91 -2.95
CA LYS A 116 -0.58 12.09 -3.11
C LYS A 116 -0.84 11.15 -1.95
N LEU A 117 0.20 10.51 -1.42
CA LEU A 117 0.07 9.69 -0.21
C LEU A 117 -0.46 10.55 0.93
N LYS A 118 0.11 11.74 1.15
CA LYS A 118 -0.35 12.70 2.16
C LYS A 118 -1.79 13.18 1.93
N SER A 119 -2.21 13.34 0.68
CA SER A 119 -3.61 13.65 0.34
C SER A 119 -4.55 12.51 0.74
N ILE A 120 -4.18 11.27 0.45
CA ILE A 120 -4.96 10.08 0.84
C ILE A 120 -5.03 9.97 2.37
N GLU A 121 -3.92 10.19 3.06
CA GLU A 121 -3.83 10.19 4.52
C GLU A 121 -4.76 11.24 5.16
N ASN A 122 -4.67 12.50 4.71
CA ASN A 122 -5.55 13.56 5.22
C ASN A 122 -7.04 13.22 5.04
N ASN A 123 -7.42 12.60 3.92
CA ASN A 123 -8.80 12.17 3.69
C ASN A 123 -9.23 11.07 4.67
N LEU A 124 -8.32 10.17 5.07
CA LEU A 124 -8.59 9.12 6.05
C LEU A 124 -8.83 9.68 7.46
N ASP A 125 -8.06 10.68 7.88
CA ASP A 125 -8.19 11.29 9.21
C ASP A 125 -9.49 12.10 9.38
N HIS A 126 -9.93 12.78 8.31
CA HIS A 126 -11.19 13.54 8.33
C HIS A 126 -12.41 12.60 8.49
N ASP A 127 -12.36 11.41 7.88
CA ASP A 127 -13.42 10.41 7.98
C ASP A 127 -13.52 9.79 9.39
N GLU A 128 -12.40 9.65 10.11
CA GLU A 128 -12.39 9.15 11.49
C GLU A 128 -12.99 10.14 12.49
N ASN A 129 -12.60 11.41 12.39
CA ASN A 129 -13.04 12.44 13.32
C ASN A 129 -14.52 12.82 13.11
N GLY A 130 -15.00 12.84 11.86
CA GLY A 130 -16.42 13.03 11.53
C GLY A 130 -17.32 11.84 11.91
N GLY A 131 -16.73 10.64 11.95
CA GLY A 131 -17.37 9.41 12.41
C GLY A 131 -17.63 9.41 13.92
N GLN A 132 -16.62 9.75 14.73
CA GLN A 132 -16.72 9.75 16.20
C GLN A 132 -17.72 10.77 16.74
N ALA A 133 -17.79 11.98 16.18
CA ALA A 133 -18.77 13.00 16.58
C ALA A 133 -20.24 12.54 16.41
N ASN A 134 -20.49 11.55 15.56
CA ASN A 134 -21.81 10.98 15.34
C ASN A 134 -22.09 9.70 16.15
N VAL A 135 -21.08 9.02 16.72
CA VAL A 135 -21.28 7.79 17.50
C VAL A 135 -21.89 8.11 18.87
N ASP A 136 -21.51 9.22 19.49
CA ASP A 136 -21.96 9.57 20.85
C ASP A 136 -23.44 10.00 20.91
N LEU A 137 -24.01 10.43 19.78
CA LEU A 137 -25.44 10.73 19.64
C LEU A 137 -26.32 9.50 19.29
N ARG A 138 -25.72 8.33 19.00
CA ARG A 138 -26.40 7.17 18.36
C ARG A 138 -26.86 6.05 19.28
N ILE A 139 -26.48 6.03 20.56
CA ILE A 139 -26.86 4.92 21.45
C ILE A 139 -28.36 4.92 21.78
N ARG A 140 -29.11 6.00 21.51
CA ARG A 140 -30.51 6.14 21.98
C ARG A 140 -31.64 5.80 20.99
N LYS A 141 -31.37 5.55 19.69
CA LYS A 141 -32.45 5.21 18.72
C LYS A 141 -32.03 4.10 17.75
N LYS A 142 -32.90 3.08 17.60
CA LYS A 142 -32.71 1.97 16.63
C LYS A 142 -32.54 2.56 15.21
N PRO A 143 -31.39 2.35 14.57
CA PRO A 143 -31.14 2.94 13.25
C PRO A 143 -31.95 2.26 12.14
N SER A 144 -32.42 3.07 11.19
CA SER A 144 -33.09 2.62 9.96
C SER A 144 -32.19 1.69 9.11
N VAL A 145 -32.79 0.80 8.31
CA VAL A 145 -32.06 -0.15 7.43
C VAL A 145 -31.13 0.57 6.46
N ASN A 146 -31.57 1.67 5.85
CA ASN A 146 -30.72 2.49 4.94
C ASN A 146 -29.51 3.09 5.67
N PHE A 147 -29.64 3.37 6.97
CA PHE A 147 -28.54 3.89 7.78
C PHE A 147 -27.52 2.81 8.14
N ARG A 148 -27.97 1.57 8.41
CA ARG A 148 -27.07 0.41 8.61
C ARG A 148 -26.28 0.08 7.34
N ILE A 149 -26.88 0.26 6.16
CA ILE A 149 -26.19 0.06 4.88
C ILE A 149 -25.14 1.17 4.66
N ARG A 150 -25.50 2.45 4.93
CA ARG A 150 -24.59 3.59 4.78
C ARG A 150 -23.37 3.51 5.71
N THR A 151 -23.56 3.09 6.96
CA THR A 151 -22.48 2.92 7.94
C THR A 151 -21.54 1.75 7.59
N LYS A 152 -22.08 0.63 7.09
CA LYS A 152 -21.25 -0.49 6.60
C LYS A 152 -20.46 -0.13 5.33
N LYS A 153 -21.06 0.63 4.41
CA LYS A 153 -20.38 1.08 3.18
C LYS A 153 -19.22 2.04 3.51
N ALA A 154 -19.42 2.98 4.43
CA ALA A 154 -18.37 3.88 4.92
C ALA A 154 -17.22 3.11 5.60
N SER A 155 -17.55 2.07 6.39
CA SER A 155 -16.54 1.23 7.05
C SER A 155 -15.71 0.38 6.06
N ALA A 156 -16.31 -0.13 4.98
CA ALA A 156 -15.60 -0.88 3.95
C ALA A 156 -14.71 0.03 3.07
N ASP A 157 -15.21 1.21 2.70
CA ASP A 157 -14.50 2.23 1.92
C ASP A 157 -13.22 2.67 2.64
N GLN A 158 -13.35 3.04 3.91
CA GLN A 158 -12.24 3.47 4.76
C GLN A 158 -11.19 2.37 4.93
N ARG A 159 -11.61 1.11 5.11
CA ARG A 159 -10.69 -0.04 5.19
C ARG A 159 -9.89 -0.24 3.90
N ILE A 160 -10.53 -0.13 2.74
CA ILE A 160 -9.85 -0.26 1.45
C ILE A 160 -8.83 0.87 1.27
N ARG A 161 -9.23 2.11 1.56
CA ARG A 161 -8.34 3.28 1.47
C ARG A 161 -7.12 3.15 2.39
N LYS A 162 -7.31 2.80 3.66
CA LYS A 162 -6.23 2.54 4.63
C LYS A 162 -5.27 1.45 4.13
N THR A 163 -5.81 0.34 3.64
CA THR A 163 -5.00 -0.80 3.17
C THR A 163 -4.17 -0.42 1.94
N GLN A 164 -4.76 0.29 0.98
CA GLN A 164 -4.04 0.76 -0.22
C GLN A 164 -2.98 1.79 0.13
N HIS A 165 -3.31 2.79 0.96
CA HIS A 165 -2.36 3.80 1.43
C HIS A 165 -1.11 3.15 2.04
N ALA A 166 -1.31 2.23 2.99
CA ALA A 166 -0.23 1.53 3.65
C ALA A 166 0.60 0.66 2.70
N THR A 167 -0.03 0.04 1.71
CA THR A 167 0.68 -0.77 0.71
C THR A 167 1.53 0.09 -0.21
N LEU A 168 1.00 1.22 -0.68
CA LEU A 168 1.73 2.16 -1.53
C LEU A 168 2.88 2.85 -0.79
N ALA A 169 2.65 3.27 0.45
CA ALA A 169 3.67 3.89 1.28
C ALA A 169 4.86 2.94 1.54
N ARG A 170 4.58 1.65 1.82
CA ARG A 170 5.64 0.64 1.97
C ARG A 170 6.46 0.45 0.70
N LYS A 171 5.79 0.29 -0.45
CA LYS A 171 6.49 0.17 -1.75
C LYS A 171 7.33 1.42 -2.05
N PHE A 172 6.81 2.60 -1.73
CA PHE A 172 7.54 3.84 -1.93
C PHE A 172 8.79 3.91 -1.05
N VAL A 173 8.68 3.59 0.25
CA VAL A 173 9.82 3.51 1.17
C VAL A 173 10.86 2.50 0.68
N GLU A 174 10.44 1.33 0.20
CA GLU A 174 11.33 0.30 -0.34
C GLU A 174 12.17 0.84 -1.51
N VAL A 175 11.52 1.44 -2.51
CA VAL A 175 12.19 1.99 -3.69
C VAL A 175 13.12 3.17 -3.32
N MET A 176 12.67 4.06 -2.44
CA MET A 176 13.50 5.19 -1.98
C MET A 176 14.69 4.73 -1.15
N THR A 177 14.56 3.63 -0.41
CA THR A 177 15.67 3.00 0.32
C THR A 177 16.69 2.39 -0.64
N ASP A 178 16.25 1.72 -1.71
CA ASP A 178 17.16 1.21 -2.75
C ASP A 178 17.88 2.36 -3.47
N TYR A 179 17.19 3.48 -3.74
CA TYR A 179 17.82 4.68 -4.27
C TYR A 179 18.89 5.24 -3.33
N ASN A 180 18.57 5.42 -2.05
CA ASN A 180 19.53 5.92 -1.05
C ASN A 180 20.76 5.01 -0.92
N LYS A 181 20.54 3.69 -0.95
CA LYS A 181 21.62 2.69 -0.97
C LYS A 181 22.50 2.85 -2.21
N THR A 182 21.89 2.99 -3.38
CA THR A 182 22.61 3.24 -4.64
C THR A 182 23.49 4.49 -4.58
N GLN A 183 22.97 5.60 -4.03
CA GLN A 183 23.73 6.84 -3.85
C GLN A 183 24.90 6.65 -2.88
N THR A 184 24.67 5.96 -1.75
CA THR A 184 25.70 5.67 -0.74
C THR A 184 26.81 4.77 -1.30
N ASP A 185 26.44 3.71 -2.02
CA ASP A 185 27.38 2.80 -2.67
C ASP A 185 28.24 3.51 -3.73
N TYR A 186 27.67 4.52 -4.41
CA TYR A 186 28.43 5.34 -5.36
C TYR A 186 29.38 6.32 -4.65
N ARG A 187 28.94 6.94 -3.55
CA ARG A 187 29.80 7.80 -2.71
C ARG A 187 31.05 7.06 -2.23
N GLU A 188 30.88 5.86 -1.68
CA GLU A 188 32.01 5.04 -1.20
C GLU A 188 32.95 4.64 -2.35
N ARG A 189 32.40 4.36 -3.54
CA ARG A 189 33.22 4.07 -4.73
C ARG A 189 34.00 5.30 -5.21
N CYS A 190 33.42 6.50 -5.20
CA CYS A 190 34.12 7.75 -5.52
C CYS A 190 35.26 7.99 -4.52
N LYS A 191 35.00 7.84 -3.23
CA LYS A 191 35.99 7.94 -2.17
C LYS A 191 37.16 6.95 -2.39
N GLY A 192 36.85 5.68 -2.65
CA GLY A 192 37.87 4.66 -2.91
C GLY A 192 38.72 4.96 -4.16
N ARG A 193 38.14 5.60 -5.19
CA ARG A 193 38.93 6.07 -6.35
C ARG A 193 39.85 7.24 -5.98
N ILE A 194 39.36 8.24 -5.24
CA ILE A 194 40.18 9.36 -4.77
C ILE A 194 41.37 8.84 -3.96
N GLN A 195 41.12 7.93 -3.01
CA GLN A 195 42.18 7.33 -2.19
C GLN A 195 43.23 6.63 -3.05
N ARG A 196 42.82 5.77 -3.98
CA ARG A 196 43.76 5.09 -4.89
C ARG A 196 44.59 6.07 -5.73
N GLN A 197 43.99 7.15 -6.21
CA GLN A 197 44.71 8.17 -7.00
C GLN A 197 45.74 8.93 -6.16
N LEU A 198 45.43 9.21 -4.90
CA LEU A 198 46.38 9.80 -3.95
C LEU A 198 47.51 8.84 -3.62
N ASP A 199 47.20 7.56 -3.41
CA ASP A 199 48.19 6.52 -3.13
C ASP A 199 49.18 6.35 -4.29
N ILE A 200 48.69 6.33 -5.54
CA ILE A 200 49.51 6.28 -6.76
C ILE A 200 50.43 7.51 -6.85
N ALA A 201 49.95 8.67 -6.42
CA ALA A 201 50.72 9.92 -6.38
C ALA A 201 51.71 10.00 -5.20
N GLY A 202 51.77 8.97 -4.35
CA GLY A 202 52.67 8.90 -3.19
C GLY A 202 52.14 9.54 -1.91
N LEU A 203 50.87 9.95 -1.87
CA LEU A 203 50.19 10.43 -0.68
C LEU A 203 49.44 9.27 -0.03
N GLN A 204 50.09 8.62 0.93
CA GLN A 204 49.43 7.63 1.78
C GLN A 204 48.54 8.37 2.79
N MET A 205 47.23 8.36 2.54
CA MET A 205 46.24 8.93 3.44
C MET A 205 45.31 7.81 3.92
N PRO A 206 45.17 7.58 5.24
CA PRO A 206 44.21 6.62 5.75
C PRO A 206 42.79 7.05 5.38
N GLU A 207 41.92 6.08 5.20
CA GLU A 207 40.57 6.27 4.66
C GLU A 207 39.74 7.32 5.44
N GLU A 208 39.90 7.37 6.76
CA GLU A 208 39.25 8.35 7.63
C GLU A 208 39.77 9.78 7.42
N GLU A 209 41.05 9.94 7.08
CA GLU A 209 41.63 11.24 6.79
C GLU A 209 41.20 11.75 5.42
N VAL A 210 41.00 10.86 4.45
CA VAL A 210 40.41 11.20 3.15
C VAL A 210 38.99 11.72 3.32
N ASP A 211 38.16 11.07 4.15
CA ASP A 211 36.82 11.56 4.48
C ASP A 211 36.85 12.96 5.09
N ARG A 212 37.68 13.17 6.12
CA ARG A 212 37.84 14.50 6.75
C ARG A 212 38.34 15.54 5.76
N ALA A 213 39.21 15.17 4.82
CA ALA A 213 39.73 16.08 3.80
C ALA A 213 38.68 16.47 2.76
N ILE A 214 37.79 15.53 2.39
CA ILE A 214 36.63 15.78 1.52
C ILE A 214 35.66 16.76 2.19
N GLU A 215 35.32 16.51 3.46
CA GLU A 215 34.37 17.32 4.24
C GLU A 215 34.92 18.72 4.57
N SER A 216 36.20 18.82 4.94
CA SER A 216 36.84 20.09 5.32
C SER A 216 37.31 20.93 4.13
N GLY A 217 37.17 20.44 2.90
CA GLY A 217 37.68 21.09 1.69
C GLY A 217 39.21 21.14 1.59
N LYS A 218 39.94 20.52 2.53
CA LYS A 218 41.42 20.50 2.56
C LYS A 218 42.02 19.52 1.56
N LEU A 219 41.21 18.67 0.92
CA LEU A 219 41.64 17.70 -0.10
C LEU A 219 42.53 18.33 -1.18
N PHE A 220 42.12 19.49 -1.70
CA PHE A 220 42.84 20.17 -2.78
C PHE A 220 44.20 20.74 -2.33
N ASN A 221 44.31 21.17 -1.06
CA ASN A 221 45.59 21.64 -0.50
C ASN A 221 46.61 20.50 -0.39
N ASN A 222 46.15 19.28 -0.13
CA ASN A 222 47.01 18.10 -0.07
C ASN A 222 47.50 17.71 -1.47
N VAL A 223 46.60 17.71 -2.47
CA VAL A 223 46.97 17.48 -3.89
C VAL A 223 47.96 18.55 -4.39
N GLY A 224 47.79 19.80 -3.97
CA GLY A 224 48.69 20.90 -4.34
C GLY A 224 50.14 20.74 -3.87
N LYS A 225 50.38 19.98 -2.79
CA LYS A 225 51.72 19.77 -2.20
C LYS A 225 52.52 18.65 -2.86
N ILE A 226 51.92 17.87 -3.75
CA ILE A 226 52.58 16.74 -4.40
C ILE A 226 53.64 17.25 -5.38
N MET A 227 54.83 16.65 -5.32
CA MET A 227 55.87 16.79 -6.35
C MET A 227 55.62 15.80 -7.49
N LEU A 228 54.82 16.24 -8.46
CA LEU A 228 54.57 15.56 -9.73
C LEU A 228 54.96 16.49 -10.89
N ALA A 229 55.16 15.92 -12.08
CA ALA A 229 55.23 16.72 -13.30
C ALA A 229 53.92 17.51 -13.50
N GLU A 230 54.01 18.73 -14.03
CA GLU A 230 52.86 19.66 -14.11
C GLU A 230 51.65 19.04 -14.84
N ARG A 231 51.90 18.21 -15.88
CA ARG A 231 50.84 17.47 -16.58
C ARG A 231 50.13 16.45 -15.69
N ASP A 232 50.90 15.61 -15.00
CA ASP A 232 50.36 14.53 -14.16
C ASP A 232 49.64 15.09 -12.94
N LYS A 233 50.19 16.17 -12.36
CA LYS A 233 49.55 16.92 -11.27
C LYS A 233 48.20 17.49 -11.69
N LYS A 234 48.14 18.09 -12.88
CA LYS A 234 46.89 18.65 -13.42
C LYS A 234 45.85 17.56 -13.66
N MET A 235 46.25 16.42 -14.24
CA MET A 235 45.34 15.30 -14.48
C MET A 235 44.80 14.71 -13.17
N LEU A 236 45.66 14.52 -12.17
CA LEU A 236 45.26 14.08 -10.83
C LEU A 236 44.28 15.06 -10.19
N PHE A 237 44.56 16.35 -10.27
CA PHE A 237 43.70 17.38 -9.73
C PHE A 237 42.31 17.38 -10.39
N GLU A 238 42.24 17.25 -11.72
CA GLU A 238 40.98 17.20 -12.46
C GLU A 238 40.14 15.94 -12.12
N ASP A 239 40.77 14.78 -11.96
CA ASP A 239 40.06 13.54 -11.55
C ASP A 239 39.54 13.66 -10.10
N VAL A 240 40.40 14.05 -9.16
CA VAL A 240 40.03 14.24 -7.75
C VAL A 240 38.93 15.29 -7.60
N LYS A 241 39.03 16.42 -8.31
CA LYS A 241 38.00 17.45 -8.33
C LYS A 241 36.69 16.93 -8.90
N GLY A 242 36.74 16.24 -10.04
CA GLY A 242 35.54 15.67 -10.65
C GLY A 242 34.81 14.69 -9.74
N ARG A 243 35.54 13.90 -8.95
CA ARG A 243 34.97 12.97 -7.95
C ARG A 243 34.46 13.67 -6.70
N HIS A 244 35.17 14.68 -6.22
CA HIS A 244 34.72 15.51 -5.09
C HIS A 244 33.41 16.23 -5.43
N ASP A 245 33.33 16.85 -6.61
CA ASP A 245 32.12 17.51 -7.09
C ASP A 245 30.95 16.53 -7.18
N ASP A 246 31.20 15.28 -7.61
CA ASP A 246 30.17 14.24 -7.63
C ASP A 246 29.69 13.92 -6.20
N ILE A 247 30.59 13.74 -5.22
CA ILE A 247 30.23 13.48 -3.81
C ILE A 247 29.35 14.60 -3.24
N VAL A 248 29.71 15.86 -3.48
CA VAL A 248 28.93 17.02 -3.02
C VAL A 248 27.51 17.00 -3.59
N ARG A 249 27.34 16.62 -4.87
CA ARG A 249 26.00 16.47 -5.47
C ARG A 249 25.20 15.34 -4.82
N LEU A 250 25.81 14.19 -4.54
CA LEU A 250 25.16 13.08 -3.84
C LEU A 250 24.68 13.50 -2.45
N GLU A 251 25.49 14.24 -1.70
CA GLU A 251 25.14 14.68 -0.35
C GLU A 251 23.92 15.60 -0.34
N LYS A 252 23.80 16.48 -1.34
CA LYS A 252 22.58 17.28 -1.54
C LYS A 252 21.36 16.40 -1.78
N THR A 253 21.48 15.42 -2.67
CA THR A 253 20.39 14.49 -2.98
C THR A 253 19.98 13.65 -1.77
N ILE A 254 20.94 13.12 -1.01
CA ILE A 254 20.68 12.36 0.24
C ILE A 254 19.99 13.26 1.27
N GLY A 255 20.37 14.53 1.37
CA GLY A 255 19.69 15.51 2.22
C GLY A 255 18.22 15.70 1.84
N GLU A 256 17.93 15.80 0.54
CA GLU A 256 16.56 15.92 0.03
C GLU A 256 15.74 14.63 0.25
N LEU A 257 16.36 13.46 0.16
CA LEU A 257 15.72 12.17 0.50
C LEU A 257 15.33 12.09 1.98
N HIS A 258 16.14 12.67 2.86
CA HIS A 258 15.87 12.66 4.29
C HIS A 258 14.55 13.36 4.63
N GLU A 259 14.21 14.45 3.97
CA GLU A 259 12.91 15.13 4.13
C GLU A 259 11.74 14.19 3.76
N ILE A 260 11.89 13.43 2.67
CA ILE A 260 10.88 12.44 2.25
C ILE A 260 10.77 11.31 3.28
N PHE A 261 11.88 10.84 3.84
CA PHE A 261 11.88 9.79 4.86
C PHE A 261 11.26 10.26 6.19
N GLN A 262 11.46 11.51 6.61
CA GLN A 262 10.82 12.06 7.80
C GLN A 262 9.30 12.06 7.68
N ASP A 263 8.76 12.44 6.52
CA ASP A 263 7.32 12.42 6.26
C ASP A 263 6.75 10.98 6.26
N LEU A 264 7.57 9.98 5.91
CA LEU A 264 7.15 8.57 5.86
C LEU A 264 7.43 7.80 7.15
N ALA A 265 8.24 8.35 8.07
CA ALA A 265 8.59 7.69 9.33
C ALA A 265 7.35 7.41 10.20
N MET A 266 6.35 8.30 10.18
CA MET A 266 5.07 8.09 10.86
C MET A 266 4.27 6.90 10.29
N VAL A 267 4.37 6.66 8.98
CA VAL A 267 3.71 5.53 8.32
C VAL A 267 4.44 4.21 8.63
N VAL A 268 5.77 4.27 8.81
CA VAL A 268 6.62 3.11 9.14
C VAL A 268 6.51 2.68 10.61
N ASP A 269 6.33 3.61 11.56
CA ASP A 269 6.16 3.26 12.98
C ASP A 269 4.85 2.51 13.28
N SER A 270 3.84 2.60 12.41
CA SER A 270 2.60 1.82 12.53
C SER A 270 2.76 0.32 12.21
N GLN A 271 3.97 -0.15 11.87
CA GLN A 271 4.24 -1.50 11.33
C GLN A 271 4.16 -2.67 12.33
N GLY A 272 3.80 -2.44 13.60
CA GLY A 272 3.45 -3.53 14.52
C GLY A 272 2.00 -4.02 14.38
N GLU A 273 1.08 -3.14 13.99
CA GLU A 273 -0.37 -3.38 14.14
C GLU A 273 -1.09 -3.59 12.79
N MET A 274 -0.54 -3.08 11.68
CA MET A 274 -1.25 -3.04 10.40
C MET A 274 -1.17 -4.32 9.55
N VAL A 275 -0.15 -5.17 9.75
CA VAL A 275 -0.11 -6.52 9.15
C VAL A 275 -1.28 -7.37 9.71
N ASP A 276 -1.57 -7.18 11.00
CA ASP A 276 -2.67 -7.82 11.74
C ASP A 276 -4.05 -7.34 11.25
N HIS A 277 -4.12 -6.18 10.59
CA HIS A 277 -5.37 -5.67 10.04
C HIS A 277 -5.76 -6.33 8.72
N ILE A 278 -4.85 -6.79 7.85
CA ILE A 278 -5.24 -7.43 6.58
C ILE A 278 -5.86 -8.80 6.85
N GLU A 279 -5.24 -9.59 7.74
CA GLU A 279 -5.74 -10.90 8.15
C GLU A 279 -7.08 -10.76 8.89
N ARG A 280 -7.15 -9.86 9.89
CA ARG A 280 -8.39 -9.53 10.61
C ARG A 280 -9.48 -8.96 9.69
N ASN A 281 -9.12 -8.21 8.64
CA ASN A 281 -10.07 -7.63 7.68
C ASN A 281 -10.67 -8.68 6.74
N VAL A 282 -9.88 -9.66 6.30
CA VAL A 282 -10.35 -10.80 5.51
C VAL A 282 -11.20 -11.71 6.39
N GLU A 283 -10.76 -11.97 7.62
CA GLU A 283 -11.50 -12.74 8.62
C GLU A 283 -12.86 -12.11 8.93
N THR A 284 -12.91 -10.81 9.25
CA THR A 284 -14.17 -10.09 9.50
C THR A 284 -15.12 -10.10 8.29
N ALA A 285 -14.58 -10.01 7.07
CA ALA A 285 -15.39 -10.09 5.84
C ALA A 285 -15.98 -11.50 5.64
N GLN A 286 -15.19 -12.54 5.93
CA GLN A 286 -15.63 -13.92 5.89
C GLN A 286 -16.69 -14.21 6.97
N GLU A 287 -16.49 -13.73 8.20
CA GLU A 287 -17.47 -13.84 9.28
C GLU A 287 -18.81 -13.17 8.95
N HIS A 288 -18.80 -12.00 8.29
CA HIS A 288 -20.01 -11.33 7.85
C HIS A 288 -20.75 -12.09 6.73
N ALA A 289 -20.03 -12.69 5.79
CA ALA A 289 -20.61 -13.52 4.74
C ALA A 289 -21.24 -14.79 5.33
N ASP A 290 -20.53 -15.46 6.25
CA ASP A 290 -21.00 -16.67 6.93
C ASP A 290 -22.21 -16.38 7.85
N GLY A 291 -22.19 -15.25 8.55
CA GLY A 291 -23.31 -14.78 9.35
C GLY A 291 -24.56 -14.52 8.51
N ALA A 292 -24.41 -13.89 7.35
CA ALA A 292 -25.52 -13.66 6.41
C ALA A 292 -26.08 -14.98 5.84
N LEU A 293 -25.21 -15.93 5.50
CA LEU A 293 -25.64 -17.25 5.04
C LEU A 293 -26.45 -18.00 6.11
N LYS A 294 -26.03 -17.91 7.38
CA LYS A 294 -26.75 -18.51 8.52
C LYS A 294 -28.12 -17.89 8.75
N THR A 295 -28.26 -16.56 8.68
CA THR A 295 -29.56 -15.89 8.85
C THR A 295 -30.53 -16.20 7.71
N VAL A 296 -30.05 -16.29 6.47
CA VAL A 296 -30.86 -16.70 5.31
C VAL A 296 -31.34 -18.15 5.45
N LYS A 297 -30.45 -19.09 5.82
CA LYS A 297 -30.82 -20.48 6.08
C LYS A 297 -31.85 -20.61 7.22
N ALA A 298 -31.66 -19.88 8.32
CA ALA A 298 -32.61 -19.87 9.43
C ALA A 298 -33.98 -19.31 9.01
N ALA A 299 -34.01 -18.25 8.20
CA ALA A 299 -35.24 -17.67 7.67
C ALA A 299 -35.97 -18.64 6.71
N GLU A 300 -35.24 -19.37 5.87
CA GLU A 300 -35.83 -20.38 4.97
C GLU A 300 -36.46 -21.53 5.75
N VAL A 301 -35.78 -22.03 6.80
CA VAL A 301 -36.31 -23.06 7.70
C VAL A 301 -37.54 -22.55 8.45
N ALA A 302 -37.52 -21.31 8.94
CA ALA A 302 -38.66 -20.69 9.61
C ALA A 302 -39.87 -20.53 8.67
N LYS A 303 -39.64 -20.12 7.40
CA LYS A 303 -40.69 -20.03 6.37
C LYS A 303 -41.33 -21.39 6.10
N LYS A 304 -40.52 -22.44 5.92
CA LYS A 304 -41.00 -23.82 5.74
C LYS A 304 -41.81 -24.30 6.94
N ARG A 305 -41.36 -24.01 8.17
CA ARG A 305 -42.11 -24.35 9.41
C ARG A 305 -43.46 -23.63 9.49
N ASN A 306 -43.50 -22.34 9.16
CA ASN A 306 -44.73 -21.56 9.19
C ASN A 306 -45.73 -22.01 8.12
N MET A 307 -45.26 -22.44 6.95
CA MET A 307 -46.13 -23.04 5.92
C MET A 307 -46.74 -24.36 6.40
N LYS A 308 -45.95 -25.23 7.05
CA LYS A 308 -46.45 -26.49 7.63
C LYS A 308 -47.50 -26.25 8.73
N LEU A 309 -47.29 -25.26 9.59
CA LEU A 309 -48.26 -24.89 10.63
C LEU A 309 -49.57 -24.35 10.06
N LYS A 310 -49.52 -23.53 9.00
CA LYS A 310 -50.73 -23.04 8.31
C LYS A 310 -51.52 -24.18 7.65
N ILE A 311 -50.83 -25.14 7.04
CA ILE A 311 -51.47 -26.33 6.44
C ILE A 311 -52.12 -27.20 7.51
N MET A 312 -51.42 -27.47 8.62
CA MET A 312 -51.98 -28.21 9.75
C MET A 312 -53.23 -27.55 10.33
N LEU A 313 -53.21 -26.22 10.52
CA LEU A 313 -54.36 -25.46 11.01
C LEU A 313 -55.56 -25.55 10.04
N ALA A 314 -55.32 -25.44 8.73
CA ALA A 314 -56.37 -25.56 7.72
C ALA A 314 -57.04 -26.95 7.74
N ILE A 315 -56.25 -28.03 7.87
CA ILE A 315 -56.78 -29.40 7.98
C ILE A 315 -57.66 -29.55 9.22
N CYS A 316 -57.21 -29.04 10.38
CA CYS A 316 -58.00 -29.10 11.62
C CYS A 316 -59.37 -28.39 11.48
N ILE A 317 -59.41 -27.23 10.80
CA ILE A 317 -60.67 -26.49 10.58
C ILE A 317 -61.62 -27.30 9.68
N VAL A 318 -61.11 -27.91 8.61
CA VAL A 318 -61.93 -28.74 7.70
C VAL A 318 -62.53 -29.93 8.44
N VAL A 319 -61.73 -30.63 9.27
CA VAL A 319 -62.21 -31.77 10.07
C VAL A 319 -63.29 -31.32 11.06
N ALA A 320 -63.13 -30.18 11.72
CA ALA A 320 -64.13 -29.64 12.64
C ALA A 320 -65.47 -29.35 11.95
N ILE A 321 -65.44 -28.78 10.74
CA ILE A 321 -66.66 -28.51 9.95
C ILE A 321 -67.37 -29.82 9.58
N ILE A 322 -66.63 -30.86 9.19
CA ILE A 322 -67.20 -32.17 8.85
C ILE A 322 -67.89 -32.80 10.06
N ILE A 323 -67.26 -32.75 11.23
CA ILE A 323 -67.85 -33.27 12.47
C ILE A 323 -69.13 -32.51 12.82
N LEU A 324 -69.12 -31.18 12.72
CA LEU A 324 -70.32 -30.36 12.96
C LEU A 324 -71.44 -30.68 11.97
N PHE A 325 -71.12 -30.96 10.71
CA PHE A 325 -72.10 -31.38 9.72
C PHE A 325 -72.74 -32.73 10.08
N PHE A 326 -71.95 -33.74 10.45
CA PHE A 326 -72.48 -35.05 10.86
C PHE A 326 -73.26 -35.00 12.17
N MET A 327 -72.82 -34.19 13.14
CA MET A 327 -73.58 -33.94 14.37
C MET A 327 -74.89 -33.21 14.06
N GLY A 328 -74.88 -32.27 13.12
CA GLY A 328 -76.07 -31.56 12.65
C GLY A 328 -77.07 -32.49 11.95
N THR A 329 -76.60 -33.39 11.07
CA THR A 329 -77.47 -34.35 10.37
C THR A 329 -78.04 -35.41 11.30
N THR A 330 -77.27 -35.90 12.27
CA THR A 330 -77.77 -36.84 13.28
C THR A 330 -78.81 -36.21 14.21
N VAL A 331 -78.57 -34.99 14.68
CA VAL A 331 -79.57 -34.23 15.46
C VAL A 331 -80.81 -33.93 14.60
N PHE A 332 -80.64 -33.53 13.34
CA PHE A 332 -81.75 -33.28 12.42
C PHE A 332 -82.62 -34.52 12.19
N CYS A 333 -82.02 -35.71 11.97
CA CYS A 333 -82.79 -36.94 11.83
C CYS A 333 -83.46 -37.42 13.13
N VAL A 334 -82.93 -37.06 14.31
CA VAL A 334 -83.60 -37.34 15.60
C VAL A 334 -84.81 -36.43 15.81
N TYR A 335 -84.72 -35.15 15.45
CA TYR A 335 -85.80 -34.17 15.67
C TYR A 335 -86.88 -34.19 14.58
N PHE A 336 -86.56 -34.60 13.35
CA PHE A 336 -87.51 -34.70 12.24
C PHE A 336 -87.56 -36.12 11.64
N PRO A 337 -88.13 -37.10 12.36
CA PRO A 337 -88.18 -38.50 11.92
C PRO A 337 -89.07 -38.75 10.69
N PHE A 338 -89.91 -37.79 10.29
CA PHE A 338 -90.81 -37.91 9.14
C PHE A 338 -90.14 -37.62 7.79
N ILE A 339 -88.94 -37.02 7.77
CA ILE A 339 -88.22 -36.62 6.54
C ILE A 339 -87.05 -37.59 6.24
N CYS A 340 -86.48 -38.27 7.24
CA CYS A 340 -85.34 -39.20 7.06
C CYS A 340 -85.75 -40.67 6.78
N ARG A 341 -86.99 -40.96 6.35
CA ARG A 341 -87.45 -42.34 6.02
C ARG A 341 -87.63 -42.56 4.53
#